data_AF-A0A0Q6S0X5-F1
#
_entry.id   AF-A0A0Q6S0X5-F1
#
_cell.length_a   1.000
_cell.length_b   1.000
_cell.length_c   1.000
_cell.angle_alpha   90.00
_cell.angle_beta   90.00
_cell.angle_gamma   90.00
#
_symmetry.space_group_name_H-M   'P 1'
#
loop_
_entity.id
_entity.type
_entity.pdbx_description
1 polymer ?
#
loop_
_entity_poly.entity_id
_entity_poly.type
_entity_poly.pdbx_seq_one_letter_code
_entity_poly.pdbx_strand_id
1 'polypeptide(L)'
;MGLFEVALRRVKIVAVLAFAALAGCTVDTGPAPGPRPQPLPRPPQACTMEYMPVCGIRGRRQETFPNACTARANGFDVIGRGECRPSRPERPVDRPQACTMDYNPVCGRSGNRTRTFSNACMAEAGGFRVIGRGECRSDDRPGPGGSTPAICTREYAPVCGRRGNRVQTFPNSCMADADGFRVVGNGPCR
;
A
#
# COMPACT_ATOMS: atom_id res chain seq x y z
N MET A 1 11.59 71.64 -46.89
CA MET A 1 11.70 71.72 -45.42
C MET A 1 10.36 71.72 -44.67
N GLY A 2 9.25 72.28 -45.21
CA GLY A 2 7.98 72.42 -44.45
C GLY A 2 7.03 71.20 -44.37
N LEU A 3 7.09 70.25 -45.31
CA LEU A 3 6.18 69.09 -45.32
C LEU A 3 6.50 68.04 -44.23
N PHE A 4 7.78 67.91 -43.86
CA PHE A 4 8.26 66.93 -42.89
C PHE A 4 7.89 67.31 -41.44
N GLU A 5 7.93 68.59 -41.09
CA GLU A 5 7.54 69.07 -39.75
C GLU A 5 6.03 68.91 -39.48
N VAL A 6 5.19 69.18 -40.49
CA VAL A 6 3.73 69.01 -40.36
C VAL A 6 3.35 67.55 -40.15
N ALA A 7 4.02 66.63 -40.87
CA ALA A 7 3.83 65.19 -40.70
C ALA A 7 4.25 64.74 -39.28
N LEU A 8 5.41 65.19 -38.81
CA LEU A 8 5.89 64.85 -37.45
C LEU A 8 4.96 65.38 -36.36
N ARG A 9 4.39 66.58 -36.54
CA ARG A 9 3.45 67.19 -35.59
C ARG A 9 2.13 66.44 -35.52
N ARG A 10 1.61 65.98 -36.68
CA ARG A 10 0.41 65.13 -36.74
C ARG A 10 0.63 63.76 -36.10
N VAL A 11 1.78 63.12 -36.36
CA VAL A 11 2.13 61.84 -35.72
C VAL A 11 2.24 61.97 -34.20
N LYS A 12 2.87 63.04 -33.71
CA LYS A 12 2.96 63.31 -32.26
C LYS A 12 1.59 63.54 -31.63
N ILE A 13 0.70 64.29 -32.29
CA ILE A 13 -0.66 64.53 -31.77
C ILE A 13 -1.47 63.23 -31.74
N VAL A 14 -1.42 62.43 -32.81
CA VAL A 14 -2.10 61.14 -32.87
C VAL A 14 -1.55 60.18 -31.81
N ALA A 15 -0.23 60.17 -31.60
CA ALA A 15 0.40 59.36 -30.56
C ALA A 15 -0.05 59.79 -29.15
N VAL A 16 -0.06 61.09 -28.85
CA VAL A 16 -0.49 61.62 -27.54
C VAL A 16 -1.97 61.32 -27.29
N LEU A 17 -2.84 61.48 -28.30
CA LEU A 17 -4.26 61.15 -28.18
C LEU A 17 -4.49 59.63 -28.01
N ALA A 18 -3.70 58.79 -28.70
CA ALA A 18 -3.77 57.33 -28.54
C ALA A 18 -3.30 56.87 -27.15
N PHE A 19 -2.23 57.46 -26.62
CA PHE A 19 -1.77 57.17 -25.25
C PHE A 19 -2.78 57.61 -24.19
N ALA A 20 -3.45 58.75 -24.38
CA ALA A 20 -4.49 59.22 -23.46
C ALA A 20 -5.73 58.31 -23.47
N ALA A 21 -6.11 57.77 -24.63
CA ALA A 21 -7.25 56.86 -24.74
C ALA A 21 -7.00 55.49 -24.06
N LEU A 22 -5.74 55.03 -24.01
CA LEU A 22 -5.37 53.75 -23.40
C LEU A 22 -5.27 53.79 -21.86
N ALA A 23 -5.26 54.98 -21.24
CA ALA A 23 -5.20 55.14 -19.79
C ALA A 23 -6.59 55.11 -19.09
N GLY A 24 -7.69 55.01 -19.85
CA GLY A 24 -9.06 55.24 -19.37
C GLY A 24 -9.83 54.04 -18.83
N CYS A 25 -9.26 52.84 -18.74
CA CYS A 25 -10.00 51.66 -18.28
C CYS A 25 -9.72 51.39 -16.79
N THR A 26 -10.47 52.01 -15.88
CA THR A 26 -10.51 51.57 -14.47
C THR A 26 -11.52 50.44 -14.33
N VAL A 27 -11.08 49.28 -13.83
CA VAL A 27 -11.99 48.17 -13.52
C VAL A 27 -12.82 48.57 -12.30
N ASP A 28 -14.14 48.67 -12.49
CA ASP A 28 -15.09 48.82 -11.38
C ASP A 28 -15.26 47.47 -10.69
N THR A 29 -14.40 47.19 -9.72
CA THR A 29 -14.62 46.09 -8.80
C THR A 29 -15.72 46.52 -7.84
N GLY A 30 -16.95 46.05 -8.08
CA GLY A 30 -18.06 46.23 -7.14
C GLY A 30 -17.69 45.81 -5.71
N PRO A 31 -18.46 46.25 -4.70
CA PRO A 31 -18.15 45.99 -3.30
C PRO A 31 -17.95 44.49 -3.05
N ALA A 32 -16.88 44.17 -2.31
CA ALA A 32 -16.54 42.80 -1.97
C ALA A 32 -17.76 42.09 -1.33
N PRO A 33 -18.04 40.83 -1.68
CA PRO A 33 -19.04 40.03 -0.99
C PRO A 33 -18.78 40.10 0.51
N GLY A 34 -19.83 40.42 1.29
CA GLY A 34 -19.73 40.49 2.74
C GLY A 34 -19.18 39.19 3.35
N PRO A 35 -18.70 39.24 4.60
CA PRO A 35 -18.19 38.05 5.28
C PRO A 35 -19.25 36.94 5.24
N ARG A 36 -18.85 35.76 4.77
CA ARG A 36 -19.74 34.58 4.84
C ARG A 36 -20.07 34.34 6.32
N PRO A 37 -21.34 34.04 6.66
CA PRO A 37 -21.70 33.64 8.02
C PRO A 37 -20.78 32.50 8.46
N GLN A 38 -20.08 32.70 9.57
CA GLN A 38 -19.28 31.62 10.15
C GLN A 38 -20.24 30.52 10.61
N PRO A 39 -19.93 29.24 10.38
CA PRO A 39 -20.71 28.15 10.94
C PRO A 39 -20.83 28.36 12.45
N LEU A 40 -22.06 28.33 12.96
CA LEU A 40 -22.32 28.36 14.40
C LEU A 40 -21.42 27.32 15.09
N PRO A 41 -20.79 27.65 16.25
CA PRO A 41 -20.06 26.68 17.03
C PRO A 41 -20.95 25.47 17.26
N ARG A 42 -20.48 24.27 16.89
CA ARG A 42 -21.23 23.05 17.18
C ARG A 42 -21.44 22.99 18.70
N PRO A 43 -22.66 22.71 19.17
CA PRO A 43 -22.90 22.57 20.60
C PRO A 43 -21.94 21.52 21.17
N PRO A 44 -21.47 21.69 22.43
CA PRO A 44 -20.56 20.74 23.04
C PRO A 44 -21.17 19.35 22.99
N GLN A 45 -20.52 18.46 22.25
CA GLN A 45 -21.01 17.11 22.03
C GLN A 45 -20.75 16.30 23.30
N ALA A 46 -21.80 16.06 24.09
CA ALA A 46 -21.72 15.20 25.26
C ALA A 46 -21.67 13.74 24.81
N CYS A 47 -20.60 13.04 25.19
CA CYS A 47 -20.46 11.61 24.94
C CYS A 47 -20.67 10.82 26.23
N THR A 48 -21.23 9.62 26.08
CA THR A 48 -21.30 8.65 27.18
C THR A 48 -19.90 8.16 27.52
N MET A 49 -19.72 7.71 28.77
CA MET A 49 -18.49 7.05 29.25
C MET A 49 -18.45 5.56 28.88
N GLU A 50 -19.29 5.13 27.94
CA GLU A 50 -19.32 3.76 27.45
C GLU A 50 -18.00 3.43 26.75
N TYR A 51 -17.40 2.28 27.07
CA TYR A 51 -16.16 1.84 26.47
C TYR A 51 -16.44 0.75 25.42
N MET A 52 -16.51 1.17 24.16
CA MET A 52 -16.63 0.31 22.98
C MET A 52 -15.63 0.82 21.94
N PRO A 53 -14.35 0.42 22.03
CA PRO A 53 -13.28 1.09 21.31
C PRO A 53 -13.50 1.01 19.80
N VAL A 54 -13.09 2.07 19.10
CA VAL A 54 -13.16 2.16 17.64
C VAL A 54 -11.87 2.73 17.07
N CYS A 55 -11.57 2.36 15.82
CA CYS A 55 -10.49 2.95 15.06
C CYS A 55 -11.03 4.09 14.21
N GLY A 56 -10.57 5.30 14.50
CA GLY A 56 -10.90 6.52 13.76
C GLY A 56 -9.80 6.93 12.79
N ILE A 57 -10.16 7.51 11.64
CA ILE A 57 -9.24 8.09 10.67
C ILE A 57 -9.51 9.59 10.49
N ARG A 58 -8.45 10.38 10.36
CA ARG A 58 -8.52 11.79 9.96
C ARG A 58 -7.35 12.12 9.05
N GLY A 59 -7.62 12.22 7.75
CA GLY A 59 -6.58 12.36 6.74
C GLY A 59 -5.65 11.14 6.73
N ARG A 60 -4.38 11.31 7.14
CA ARG A 60 -3.39 10.23 7.23
C ARG A 60 -3.21 9.67 8.64
N ARG A 61 -3.89 10.22 9.65
CA ARG A 61 -3.81 9.79 11.05
C ARG A 61 -4.87 8.74 11.34
N GLN A 62 -4.50 7.68 12.04
CA GLN A 62 -5.41 6.71 12.62
C GLN A 62 -5.21 6.68 14.13
N GLU A 63 -6.29 6.76 14.89
CA GLU A 63 -6.26 6.81 16.35
C GLU A 63 -7.40 5.98 16.94
N THR A 64 -7.12 5.32 18.06
CA THR A 64 -8.11 4.56 18.82
C THR A 64 -8.88 5.51 19.74
N PHE A 65 -10.21 5.42 19.71
CA PHE A 65 -11.08 6.18 20.60
C PHE A 65 -11.85 5.25 21.54
N PRO A 66 -12.15 5.67 22.79
CA PRO A 66 -12.93 4.89 23.75
C PRO A 66 -14.29 4.44 23.21
N ASN A 67 -14.91 5.29 22.37
CA ASN A 67 -16.15 4.96 21.68
C ASN A 67 -16.35 5.79 20.40
N ALA A 68 -17.38 5.43 19.65
CA ALA A 68 -17.70 6.09 18.38
C ALA A 68 -18.18 7.54 18.53
N CYS A 69 -18.69 7.94 19.70
CA CYS A 69 -19.06 9.33 19.95
C CYS A 69 -17.81 10.20 20.07
N THR A 70 -16.87 9.79 20.92
CA THR A 70 -15.61 10.51 21.15
C THR A 70 -14.77 10.60 19.88
N ALA A 71 -14.74 9.57 19.04
CA ALA A 71 -14.10 9.64 17.71
C ALA A 71 -14.68 10.78 16.84
N ARG A 72 -16.01 10.83 16.69
CA ARG A 72 -16.68 11.85 15.86
C ARG A 72 -16.58 13.25 16.45
N ALA A 73 -16.67 13.37 17.78
CA ALA A 73 -16.49 14.63 18.49
C ALA A 73 -15.08 15.22 18.26
N ASN A 74 -14.06 14.35 18.10
CA ASN A 74 -12.69 14.75 17.75
C ASN A 74 -12.46 14.89 16.24
N GLY A 75 -13.50 14.76 15.40
CA GLY A 75 -13.42 14.91 13.95
C GLY A 75 -12.80 13.73 13.20
N PHE A 76 -12.80 12.54 13.79
CA PHE A 76 -12.36 11.30 13.14
C PHE A 76 -13.55 10.50 12.60
N ASP A 77 -13.37 9.95 11.40
CA ASP A 77 -14.32 9.01 10.80
C ASP A 77 -14.02 7.59 11.29
N VAL A 78 -15.03 6.87 11.75
CA VAL A 78 -14.84 5.50 12.24
C VAL A 78 -14.70 4.54 11.07
N ILE A 79 -13.54 3.90 10.96
CA ILE A 79 -13.21 2.93 9.90
C ILE A 79 -13.27 1.48 10.37
N GLY A 80 -13.25 1.24 11.69
CA GLY A 80 -13.23 -0.11 12.24
C GLY A 80 -13.73 -0.17 13.68
N ARG A 81 -14.28 -1.34 14.05
CA ARG A 81 -14.59 -1.68 15.44
C ARG A 81 -13.31 -2.16 16.14
N GLY A 82 -13.22 -1.88 17.43
CA GLY A 82 -12.01 -2.15 18.21
C GLY A 82 -10.92 -1.13 17.97
N GLU A 83 -9.77 -1.34 18.61
CA GLU A 83 -8.62 -0.47 18.51
C GLU A 83 -8.00 -0.47 17.09
N CYS A 84 -7.36 0.64 16.73
CA CYS A 84 -6.57 0.68 15.50
C CYS A 84 -5.46 -0.36 15.57
N ARG A 85 -5.42 -1.25 14.57
CA ARG A 85 -4.27 -2.13 14.38
C ARG A 85 -3.18 -1.34 13.69
N PRO A 86 -1.93 -1.35 14.18
CA PRO A 86 -0.84 -0.80 13.41
C PRO A 86 -0.81 -1.50 12.05
N SER A 87 -0.73 -0.73 10.97
CA SER A 87 -0.80 -1.18 9.56
C SER A 87 0.25 -2.24 9.20
N ARG A 88 1.20 -2.43 10.10
CA ARG A 88 2.23 -3.45 10.12
C ARG A 88 2.66 -3.51 11.59
N PRO A 89 2.84 -4.68 12.23
CA PRO A 89 3.73 -4.70 13.37
C PRO A 89 5.03 -4.06 12.87
N GLU A 90 5.45 -2.99 13.55
CA GLU A 90 6.78 -2.44 13.36
C GLU A 90 7.73 -3.63 13.34
N ARG A 91 8.62 -3.64 12.33
CA ARG A 91 9.60 -4.72 12.15
C ARG A 91 10.13 -5.11 13.53
N PRO A 92 10.23 -6.40 13.87
CA PRO A 92 10.69 -6.82 15.18
C PRO A 92 11.95 -6.02 15.54
N VAL A 93 11.89 -5.28 16.64
CA VAL A 93 12.95 -4.39 17.14
C VAL A 93 14.20 -5.21 17.51
N ASP A 94 14.07 -6.53 17.64
CA ASP A 94 15.11 -7.48 18.00
C ASP A 94 15.82 -8.11 16.80
N ARG A 95 16.09 -7.34 15.74
CA ARG A 95 16.98 -7.83 14.68
C ARG A 95 18.43 -7.64 15.08
N PRO A 96 19.28 -8.67 14.96
CA PRO A 96 20.70 -8.50 15.24
C PRO A 96 21.30 -7.43 14.32
N GLN A 97 21.95 -6.43 14.92
CA GLN A 97 22.64 -5.36 14.18
C GLN A 97 24.03 -5.79 13.69
N ALA A 98 24.60 -6.79 14.34
CA ALA A 98 25.89 -7.37 14.00
C ALA A 98 25.76 -8.90 13.91
N CYS A 99 26.37 -9.48 12.88
CA CYS A 99 26.44 -10.92 12.67
C CYS A 99 27.89 -11.34 12.51
N THR A 100 28.20 -12.55 12.99
CA THR A 100 29.48 -13.18 12.70
C THR A 100 29.57 -13.53 11.22
N MET A 101 30.80 -13.68 10.72
CA MET A 101 31.07 -14.11 9.34
C MET A 101 31.11 -15.64 9.20
N ASP A 102 30.59 -16.36 10.20
CA ASP A 102 30.54 -17.81 10.18
C ASP A 102 29.68 -18.29 9.01
N TYR A 103 30.16 -19.30 8.30
CA TYR A 103 29.46 -19.88 7.16
C TYR A 103 28.76 -21.17 7.59
N ASN A 104 27.48 -21.05 7.93
CA ASN A 104 26.56 -22.13 8.29
C ASN A 104 25.24 -21.88 7.55
N PRO A 105 25.17 -22.19 6.24
CA PRO A 105 24.11 -21.67 5.37
C PRO A 105 22.73 -22.12 5.82
N VAL A 106 21.75 -21.24 5.63
CA VAL A 106 20.33 -21.49 5.96
C VAL A 106 19.40 -21.00 4.86
N CYS A 107 18.26 -21.66 4.71
CA CYS A 107 17.19 -21.20 3.84
C CYS A 107 16.23 -20.33 4.66
N GLY A 108 16.14 -19.04 4.28
CA GLY A 108 15.26 -18.06 4.92
C GLY A 108 14.04 -17.75 4.06
N ARG A 109 12.88 -17.50 4.69
CA ARG A 109 11.62 -17.10 4.04
C ARG A 109 11.10 -15.77 4.55
N SER A 110 10.67 -14.91 3.63
CA SER A 110 9.96 -13.65 3.93
C SER A 110 8.78 -13.50 2.98
N GLY A 111 7.56 -13.69 3.49
CA GLY A 111 6.36 -13.81 2.66
C GLY A 111 6.49 -14.95 1.64
N ASN A 112 6.34 -14.65 0.36
CA ASN A 112 6.43 -15.61 -0.75
C ASN A 112 7.84 -15.79 -1.32
N ARG A 113 8.86 -15.16 -0.71
CA ARG A 113 10.25 -15.21 -1.17
C ARG A 113 11.06 -16.12 -0.26
N THR A 114 11.85 -17.00 -0.85
CA THR A 114 12.89 -17.78 -0.18
C THR A 114 14.26 -17.38 -0.71
N ARG A 115 15.26 -17.34 0.17
CA ARG A 115 16.64 -17.00 -0.17
C ARG A 115 17.62 -17.68 0.79
N THR A 116 18.75 -18.11 0.25
CA THR A 116 19.87 -18.64 1.03
C THR A 116 20.61 -17.50 1.73
N PHE A 117 20.97 -17.73 3.00
CA PHE A 117 21.82 -16.84 3.79
C PHE A 117 23.05 -17.62 4.27
N SER A 118 24.19 -16.94 4.43
CA SER A 118 25.43 -17.54 4.92
C SER A 118 25.32 -18.06 6.35
N ASN A 119 24.47 -17.46 7.18
CA ASN A 119 24.10 -17.95 8.51
C ASN A 119 22.72 -17.45 8.97
N ALA A 120 22.23 -18.02 10.06
CA ALA A 120 20.94 -17.68 10.67
C ALA A 120 20.85 -16.21 11.09
N CYS A 121 21.91 -15.64 11.65
CA CYS A 121 21.95 -14.23 12.05
C CYS A 121 21.69 -13.31 10.84
N MET A 122 22.36 -13.55 9.71
CA MET A 122 22.16 -12.74 8.50
C MET A 122 20.75 -12.90 7.92
N ALA A 123 20.11 -14.06 8.07
CA ALA A 123 18.71 -14.26 7.70
C ALA A 123 17.77 -13.41 8.56
N GLU A 124 17.96 -13.43 9.88
CA GLU A 124 17.13 -12.68 10.84
C GLU A 124 17.31 -11.17 10.70
N ALA A 125 18.56 -10.69 10.59
CA ALA A 125 18.88 -9.30 10.29
C ALA A 125 18.18 -8.84 8.99
N GLY A 126 18.19 -9.70 7.97
CA GLY A 126 17.48 -9.50 6.70
C GLY A 126 15.95 -9.54 6.81
N GLY A 127 15.38 -10.02 7.92
CA GLY A 127 13.94 -10.17 8.10
C GLY A 127 13.35 -11.41 7.44
N PHE A 128 14.15 -12.45 7.34
CA PHE A 128 13.76 -13.76 6.86
C PHE A 128 13.68 -14.70 8.07
N ARG A 129 12.62 -15.49 8.13
CA ARG A 129 12.51 -16.59 9.09
C ARG A 129 13.21 -17.81 8.51
N VAL A 130 14.12 -18.42 9.26
CA VAL A 130 14.77 -19.67 8.85
C VAL A 130 13.72 -20.79 8.74
N ILE A 131 13.68 -21.48 7.60
CA ILE A 131 12.77 -22.59 7.33
C ILE A 131 13.48 -23.93 7.13
N GLY A 132 14.79 -23.90 6.87
CA GLY A 132 15.60 -25.10 6.65
C GLY A 132 17.09 -24.85 6.85
N ARG A 133 17.83 -25.91 7.15
CA ARG A 133 19.31 -25.89 7.22
C ARG A 133 19.89 -26.08 5.82
N GLY A 134 21.03 -25.46 5.55
CA GLY A 134 21.64 -25.45 4.22
C GLY A 134 20.99 -24.44 3.28
N GLU A 135 21.38 -24.49 2.02
CA GLU A 135 20.87 -23.59 0.98
C GLU A 135 19.42 -23.93 0.61
N CYS A 136 18.67 -22.92 0.12
CA CYS A 136 17.33 -23.16 -0.40
C CYS A 136 17.36 -24.06 -1.63
N ARG A 137 16.59 -25.15 -1.60
CA ARG A 137 16.36 -26.08 -2.70
C ARG A 137 15.08 -25.69 -3.45
N SER A 138 14.87 -26.30 -4.61
CA SER A 138 13.68 -26.05 -5.44
C SER A 138 12.37 -26.40 -4.71
N ASP A 139 12.44 -27.33 -3.74
CA ASP A 139 11.32 -27.81 -2.93
C ASP A 139 11.01 -26.89 -1.74
N ASP A 140 11.92 -25.96 -1.40
CA ASP A 140 11.71 -24.95 -0.35
C ASP A 140 10.89 -23.75 -0.84
N ARG A 141 10.61 -23.67 -2.15
CA ARG A 141 9.62 -22.72 -2.66
C ARG A 141 8.26 -23.04 -2.03
N PRO A 142 7.40 -22.04 -1.75
CA PRO A 142 6.03 -22.29 -1.36
C PRO A 142 5.26 -22.92 -2.54
N GLY A 143 5.44 -24.22 -2.73
CA GLY A 143 4.53 -25.08 -3.47
C GLY A 143 3.34 -25.44 -2.59
N PRO A 144 2.21 -25.86 -3.17
CA PRO A 144 1.03 -26.26 -2.39
C PRO A 144 1.23 -27.51 -1.52
N GLY A 145 2.32 -28.26 -1.72
CA GLY A 145 2.68 -29.45 -0.94
C GLY A 145 3.88 -29.15 -0.06
N GLY A 146 3.63 -28.88 1.22
CA GLY A 146 4.67 -28.66 2.22
C GLY A 146 5.50 -29.91 2.50
N SER A 147 6.70 -29.69 3.04
CA SER A 147 7.83 -30.57 3.38
C SER A 147 7.53 -31.73 4.35
N THR A 148 6.37 -32.35 4.25
CA THR A 148 5.94 -33.48 5.08
C THR A 148 5.96 -34.72 4.20
N PRO A 149 6.46 -35.88 4.66
CA PRO A 149 6.22 -37.14 3.97
C PRO A 149 4.71 -37.31 3.83
N ALA A 150 4.19 -37.15 2.62
CA ALA A 150 2.76 -37.29 2.37
C ALA A 150 2.39 -38.77 2.52
N ILE A 151 1.65 -39.10 3.57
CA ILE A 151 1.05 -40.43 3.72
C ILE A 151 -0.22 -40.44 2.87
N CYS A 152 -0.13 -41.02 1.68
CA CYS A 152 -1.27 -41.15 0.78
C CYS A 152 -1.91 -42.53 0.87
N THR A 153 -3.23 -42.59 0.77
CA THR A 153 -3.95 -43.84 0.55
C THR A 153 -3.64 -44.37 -0.86
N ARG A 154 -3.83 -45.69 -1.06
CA ARG A 154 -3.75 -46.32 -2.39
C ARG A 154 -5.06 -46.20 -3.18
N GLU A 155 -5.93 -45.26 -2.79
CA GLU A 155 -7.17 -44.99 -3.50
C GLU A 155 -6.86 -44.49 -4.92
N TYR A 156 -7.60 -44.99 -5.90
CA TYR A 156 -7.45 -44.60 -7.29
C TYR A 156 -8.60 -43.66 -7.68
N ALA A 157 -8.30 -42.36 -7.72
CA ALA A 157 -9.19 -41.27 -8.10
C ALA A 157 -8.38 -40.27 -8.94
N PRO A 158 -8.14 -40.56 -10.24
CA PRO A 158 -7.07 -39.92 -10.99
C PRO A 158 -7.32 -38.43 -11.20
N VAL A 159 -6.26 -37.64 -11.10
CA VAL A 159 -6.30 -36.19 -11.29
C VAL A 159 -5.22 -35.73 -12.27
N CYS A 160 -5.46 -34.58 -12.91
CA CYS A 160 -4.48 -33.95 -13.77
C CYS A 160 -3.73 -32.88 -12.98
N GLY A 161 -2.43 -33.07 -12.79
CA GLY A 161 -1.55 -32.16 -12.07
C GLY A 161 -0.71 -31.32 -13.02
N ARG A 162 -0.42 -30.07 -12.65
CA ARG A 162 0.50 -29.18 -13.37
C ARG A 162 1.60 -28.63 -12.46
N ARG A 163 2.85 -28.71 -12.91
CA ARG A 163 4.03 -28.11 -12.27
C ARG A 163 4.89 -27.38 -13.30
N GLY A 164 4.78 -26.05 -13.34
CA GLY A 164 5.36 -25.25 -14.41
C GLY A 164 4.76 -25.63 -15.77
N ASN A 165 5.62 -26.03 -16.72
CA ASN A 165 5.21 -26.47 -18.06
C ASN A 165 4.93 -27.99 -18.15
N ARG A 166 5.09 -28.74 -17.04
CA ARG A 166 4.82 -30.18 -17.01
C ARG A 166 3.38 -30.44 -16.58
N VAL A 167 2.71 -31.33 -17.29
CA VAL A 167 1.35 -31.79 -17.02
C VAL A 167 1.39 -33.31 -16.95
N GLN A 168 0.86 -33.89 -15.87
CA GLN A 168 0.93 -35.33 -15.62
C GLN A 168 -0.31 -35.81 -14.86
N THR A 169 -0.78 -37.01 -15.19
CA THR A 169 -1.85 -37.69 -14.46
C THR A 169 -1.29 -38.36 -13.21
N PHE A 170 -1.95 -38.16 -12.07
CA PHE A 170 -1.63 -38.81 -10.80
C PHE A 170 -2.74 -39.78 -10.39
N PRO A 171 -2.42 -40.88 -9.67
CA PRO A 171 -3.41 -41.84 -9.21
C PRO A 171 -4.47 -41.24 -8.28
N ASN A 172 -4.08 -40.23 -7.49
CA ASN A 172 -4.99 -39.43 -6.66
C ASN A 172 -4.41 -38.04 -6.38
N SER A 173 -5.24 -37.15 -5.82
CA SER A 173 -4.86 -35.78 -5.45
C SER A 173 -3.73 -35.72 -4.44
N CYS A 174 -3.74 -36.61 -3.44
CA CYS A 174 -2.66 -36.68 -2.44
C CYS A 174 -1.30 -36.94 -3.10
N MET A 175 -1.21 -37.89 -4.03
CA MET A 175 0.03 -38.18 -4.76
C MET A 175 0.46 -37.02 -5.67
N ALA A 176 -0.49 -36.28 -6.26
CA ALA A 176 -0.16 -35.08 -7.03
C ALA A 176 0.44 -33.99 -6.15
N ASP A 177 -0.16 -33.73 -4.98
CA ASP A 177 0.31 -32.71 -4.04
C ASP A 177 1.65 -33.11 -3.41
N ALA A 178 1.83 -34.40 -3.10
CA ALA A 178 3.08 -34.99 -2.60
C ALA A 178 4.26 -34.77 -3.56
N ASP A 179 4.02 -34.91 -4.86
CA ASP A 179 5.01 -34.68 -5.91
C ASP A 179 5.11 -33.19 -6.33
N GLY A 180 4.40 -32.30 -5.62
CA GLY A 180 4.45 -30.85 -5.84
C GLY A 180 3.71 -30.38 -7.09
N PHE A 181 2.76 -31.16 -7.60
CA PHE A 181 1.89 -30.77 -8.71
C PHE A 181 0.59 -30.17 -8.17
N ARG A 182 0.17 -29.03 -8.76
CA ARG A 182 -1.16 -28.48 -8.47
C ARG A 182 -2.20 -29.20 -9.31
N VAL A 183 -3.25 -29.73 -8.70
CA VAL A 183 -4.39 -30.29 -9.42
C VAL A 183 -5.08 -29.21 -10.26
N VAL A 184 -5.22 -29.45 -11.56
CA VAL A 184 -5.89 -28.59 -12.55
C VAL A 184 -7.12 -29.26 -13.18
N GLY A 185 -7.35 -30.55 -12.93
CA GLY A 185 -8.52 -31.27 -13.40
C GLY A 185 -8.83 -32.53 -12.57
N ASN A 186 -10.12 -32.85 -12.45
CA ASN A 186 -10.65 -33.97 -11.67
C ASN A 186 -10.63 -35.33 -12.41
N GLY A 187 -9.69 -35.49 -13.34
CA GLY A 187 -9.55 -36.66 -14.21
C GLY A 187 -8.16 -36.68 -14.83
N PRO A 188 -7.80 -37.71 -15.63
CA PRO A 188 -6.51 -37.78 -16.29
C PRO A 188 -6.31 -36.60 -17.25
N CYS A 189 -5.06 -36.19 -17.44
CA CYS A 189 -4.69 -35.20 -18.44
C CYS A 189 -5.02 -35.71 -19.85
N ARG A 190 -5.56 -34.83 -20.70
CA ARG A 190 -5.93 -35.06 -22.09
C ARG A 190 -5.32 -34.01 -22.99
#